data_AF-A0A2V9CWX6-F1
#
_entry.id   AF-A0A2V9CWX6-F1
#
_cell.length_a   1.000
_cell.length_b   1.000
_cell.length_c   1.000
_cell.angle_alpha   90.00
_cell.angle_beta   90.00
_cell.angle_gamma   90.00
#
_symmetry.space_group_name_H-M   'P 1'
#
loop_
_entity.id
_entity.type
_entity.pdbx_description
1 polymer ?
#
loop_
_entity_poly.entity_id
_entity_poly.type
_entity_poly.pdbx_seq_one_letter_code
_entity_poly.pdbx_strand_id
1 'polypeptide(L)'
;MTIGHSTRPIGAFIELLQQHEVERLVDIRTIPGSRRNPQFNSEALAKSLEREGVAYVHLKELGGLRHPRRDSINTGWRNPSFRGYGDYMQTTEFEKALGLLLRLCGENRCAVMCAEAVPWRCHRSLLADALLARGIPVEHILSGNRREVHNLTPFARIQHERVVYPQAGEVARRKKPAAGQAELEFANSEAAMPGKKRRTKFTAAKEARRRARLAAGTPPMERVIPDRRRKPPKHKKPLEDLLEI
;
A
#
# COMPACT_ATOMS: atom_id res chain seq x y z
N MET A 1 -9.08 -8.41 5.24
CA MET A 1 -8.72 -7.60 4.04
C MET A 1 -8.80 -6.11 4.36
N THR A 2 -8.31 -5.23 3.48
CA THR A 2 -8.52 -3.77 3.60
C THR A 2 -8.97 -3.15 2.29
N ILE A 3 -9.71 -2.04 2.33
CA ILE A 3 -10.21 -1.34 1.14
C ILE A 3 -10.19 0.18 1.32
N GLY A 4 -10.16 0.90 0.21
CA GLY A 4 -10.25 2.36 0.14
C GLY A 4 -11.47 2.80 -0.66
N HIS A 5 -12.31 3.66 -0.08
CA HIS A 5 -13.50 4.12 -0.79
C HIS A 5 -13.17 5.13 -1.91
N SER A 6 -12.09 5.91 -1.75
CA SER A 6 -11.66 6.93 -2.71
C SER A 6 -12.83 7.86 -3.09
N THR A 7 -13.04 8.12 -4.38
CA THR A 7 -14.18 8.85 -4.92
C THR A 7 -15.10 7.93 -5.73
N ARG A 8 -15.16 6.63 -5.39
CA ARG A 8 -15.96 5.66 -6.13
C ARG A 8 -17.47 5.96 -5.98
N PRO A 9 -18.28 5.75 -7.02
CA PRO A 9 -19.72 5.61 -6.85
C PRO A 9 -20.05 4.48 -5.87
N ILE A 10 -21.17 4.59 -5.15
CA ILE A 10 -21.53 3.61 -4.12
C ILE A 10 -21.72 2.20 -4.69
N GLY A 11 -22.36 2.06 -5.86
CA GLY A 11 -22.56 0.76 -6.52
C GLY A 11 -21.22 0.07 -6.85
N ALA A 12 -20.29 0.81 -7.45
CA ALA A 12 -18.95 0.30 -7.76
C ALA A 12 -18.14 -0.06 -6.50
N PHE A 13 -18.44 0.55 -5.34
CA PHE A 13 -17.80 0.17 -4.08
C PHE A 13 -18.41 -1.11 -3.50
N ILE A 14 -19.74 -1.24 -3.54
CA ILE A 14 -20.48 -2.44 -3.13
C ILE A 14 -20.06 -3.64 -3.99
N GLU A 15 -19.96 -3.48 -5.31
CA GLU A 15 -19.50 -4.54 -6.22
C GLU A 15 -18.13 -5.09 -5.81
N LEU A 16 -17.20 -4.23 -5.37
CA LEU A 16 -15.89 -4.68 -4.87
C LEU A 16 -16.01 -5.49 -3.59
N LEU A 17 -16.92 -5.11 -2.68
CA LEU A 17 -17.17 -5.87 -1.46
C LEU A 17 -17.76 -7.24 -1.78
N GLN A 18 -18.72 -7.30 -2.70
CA GLN A 18 -19.39 -8.54 -3.13
C GLN A 18 -18.45 -9.48 -3.87
N GLN A 19 -17.63 -8.97 -4.81
CA GLN A 19 -16.63 -9.77 -5.52
C GLN A 19 -15.59 -10.40 -4.59
N HIS A 20 -15.37 -9.81 -3.42
CA HIS A 20 -14.49 -10.34 -2.39
C HIS A 20 -15.25 -10.99 -1.23
N GLU A 21 -16.56 -11.20 -1.39
CA GLU A 21 -17.45 -11.85 -0.42
C GLU A 21 -17.26 -11.27 0.99
N VAL A 22 -17.20 -9.94 1.06
CA VAL A 22 -17.04 -9.23 2.33
C VAL A 22 -18.39 -9.20 3.04
N GLU A 23 -18.45 -9.83 4.20
CA GLU A 23 -19.65 -9.88 5.05
C GLU A 23 -19.73 -8.69 6.01
N ARG A 24 -18.57 -8.11 6.37
CA ARG A 24 -18.48 -6.98 7.30
C ARG A 24 -17.44 -5.96 6.87
N LEU A 25 -17.88 -4.71 6.83
CA LEU A 25 -17.04 -3.55 6.60
C LEU A 25 -16.79 -2.84 7.93
N VAL A 26 -15.51 -2.76 8.33
CA VAL A 26 -15.08 -1.99 9.50
C VAL A 26 -14.49 -0.67 9.03
N ASP A 27 -15.22 0.42 9.25
CA ASP A 27 -14.73 1.77 8.95
C ASP A 27 -13.83 2.27 10.08
N ILE A 28 -12.57 2.55 9.76
CA ILE A 28 -11.60 3.07 10.73
C ILE A 28 -11.36 4.58 10.55
N ARG A 29 -12.13 5.29 9.73
CA ARG A 29 -11.95 6.75 9.58
C ARG A 29 -12.25 7.45 10.90
N THR A 30 -11.39 8.37 11.35
CA THR A 30 -11.68 9.17 12.55
C THR A 30 -12.96 9.98 12.38
N ILE A 31 -13.15 10.57 11.19
CA ILE A 31 -14.32 11.37 10.83
C ILE A 31 -14.89 10.78 9.53
N PRO A 32 -15.92 9.92 9.61
CA PRO A 32 -16.54 9.28 8.45
C PRO A 32 -17.59 10.19 7.80
N GLY A 33 -17.21 11.43 7.49
CA GLY A 33 -18.08 12.45 6.90
C GLY A 33 -17.37 13.25 5.82
N SER A 34 -18.04 13.48 4.69
CA SER A 34 -17.51 14.25 3.57
C SER A 34 -18.63 14.90 2.76
N ARG A 35 -18.51 16.21 2.49
CA ARG A 35 -19.38 16.89 1.51
C ARG A 35 -19.11 16.45 0.07
N ARG A 36 -17.87 16.06 -0.24
CA ARG A 36 -17.44 15.64 -1.58
C ARG A 36 -17.90 14.23 -1.91
N ASN A 37 -17.89 13.35 -0.91
CA ASN A 37 -18.30 11.96 -1.06
C ASN A 37 -19.42 11.59 -0.05
N PRO A 38 -20.60 12.21 -0.17
CA PRO A 38 -21.69 12.03 0.80
C PRO A 38 -22.20 10.59 0.89
N GLN A 39 -22.04 9.78 -0.16
CA GLN A 39 -22.37 8.36 -0.18
C GLN A 39 -21.55 7.52 0.82
N PHE A 40 -20.39 8.03 1.25
CA PHE A 40 -19.57 7.39 2.28
C PHE A 40 -19.71 8.06 3.64
N ASN A 41 -20.73 8.89 3.87
CA ASN A 41 -21.08 9.31 5.23
C ASN A 41 -21.65 8.12 6.00
N SER A 42 -21.32 7.97 7.29
CA SER A 42 -21.68 6.76 8.08
C SER A 42 -23.12 6.29 7.88
N GLU A 43 -24.10 7.20 7.98
CA GLU A 43 -25.52 6.82 7.86
C GLU A 43 -25.88 6.36 6.43
N ALA A 44 -25.43 7.10 5.41
CA ALA A 44 -25.71 6.76 4.01
C ALA A 44 -25.03 5.45 3.61
N LEU A 45 -23.79 5.24 4.08
CA LEU A 45 -23.03 4.03 3.83
C LEU A 45 -23.67 2.82 4.53
N ALA A 46 -24.05 2.95 5.81
CA ALA A 46 -24.73 1.89 6.56
C ALA A 46 -26.01 1.43 5.84
N LYS A 47 -26.87 2.38 5.44
CA LYS A 47 -28.11 2.08 4.67
C LYS A 47 -27.84 1.39 3.35
N SER A 48 -26.76 1.76 2.66
CA SER A 48 -26.40 1.14 1.38
C SER A 48 -25.87 -0.27 1.55
N LEU A 49 -25.10 -0.54 2.61
CA LEU A 49 -24.53 -1.85 2.91
C LEU A 49 -25.57 -2.83 3.46
N GLU A 50 -26.51 -2.35 4.27
CA GLU A 50 -27.61 -3.14 4.84
C GLU A 50 -28.47 -3.79 3.75
N ARG A 51 -28.76 -3.05 2.67
CA ARG A 51 -29.52 -3.56 1.51
C ARG A 51 -28.83 -4.73 0.80
N GLU A 52 -27.52 -4.83 0.94
CA GLU A 52 -26.67 -5.82 0.30
C GLU A 52 -26.23 -6.92 1.28
N GLY A 53 -26.76 -6.91 2.51
CA GLY A 53 -26.43 -7.88 3.56
C GLY A 53 -25.02 -7.72 4.15
N VAL A 54 -24.36 -6.57 3.96
CA VAL A 54 -23.02 -6.32 4.51
C VAL A 54 -23.14 -5.57 5.83
N ALA A 55 -22.64 -6.16 6.91
CA ALA A 55 -22.61 -5.52 8.21
C ALA A 55 -21.65 -4.32 8.22
N TYR A 56 -22.05 -3.21 8.84
CA TYR A 56 -21.25 -2.00 8.96
C TYR A 56 -20.92 -1.70 10.42
N VAL A 57 -19.64 -1.48 10.73
CA VAL A 57 -19.19 -1.03 12.05
C VAL A 57 -18.20 0.11 11.90
N HIS A 58 -18.42 1.21 12.63
CA HIS A 58 -17.46 2.30 12.73
C HIS A 58 -16.60 2.15 13.98
N LEU A 59 -15.28 2.01 13.79
CA LEU A 59 -14.29 1.81 14.84
C LEU A 59 -13.28 2.98 14.84
N LYS A 60 -13.72 4.14 15.34
CA LYS A 60 -12.96 5.40 15.34
C LYS A 60 -11.64 5.34 16.10
N GLU A 61 -11.52 4.41 17.04
CA GLU A 61 -10.35 4.16 17.88
C GLU A 61 -9.15 3.79 17.01
N LEU A 62 -9.35 3.09 15.89
CA LEU A 62 -8.29 2.78 14.92
C LEU A 62 -8.01 3.90 13.91
N GLY A 63 -8.57 5.09 14.11
CA GLY A 63 -8.48 6.19 13.16
C GLY A 63 -7.14 6.90 13.07
N GLY A 64 -6.81 7.30 11.85
CA GLY A 64 -5.51 7.87 11.46
C GLY A 64 -5.22 9.30 11.93
N LEU A 65 -6.19 10.06 12.43
CA LEU A 65 -5.96 11.43 12.90
C LEU A 65 -5.25 11.39 14.26
N ARG A 66 -3.92 11.39 14.22
CA ARG A 66 -3.04 11.32 15.40
C ARG A 66 -1.89 12.32 15.24
N HIS A 67 -1.44 12.85 16.37
CA HIS A 67 -0.31 13.79 16.43
C HIS A 67 0.94 13.07 16.95
N PRO A 68 2.11 13.30 16.37
CA PRO A 68 3.35 12.71 16.86
C PRO A 68 3.71 13.27 18.23
N ARG A 69 4.27 12.40 19.07
CA ARG A 69 4.87 12.81 20.35
C ARG A 69 6.23 13.45 20.10
N ARG A 70 6.67 14.32 21.01
CA ARG A 70 7.99 14.99 20.92
C ARG A 70 9.14 13.98 20.98
N ASP A 71 8.97 12.94 21.78
CA ASP A 71 9.88 11.82 22.02
C ASP A 71 9.53 10.59 21.15
N SER A 72 8.92 10.80 19.98
CA SER A 72 8.53 9.71 19.08
C SER A 72 9.72 8.83 18.72
N ILE A 73 9.57 7.52 18.92
CA ILE A 73 10.52 6.49 18.46
C ILE A 73 10.34 6.16 16.97
N ASN A 74 9.27 6.67 16.34
CA ASN A 74 8.86 6.36 14.98
C ASN A 74 9.41 7.37 13.96
N THR A 75 10.66 7.78 14.16
CA THR A 75 11.34 8.84 13.41
C THR A 75 11.61 8.50 11.95
N GLY A 76 11.48 7.24 11.55
CA GLY A 76 11.57 6.81 10.14
C GLY A 76 10.46 7.39 9.28
N TRP A 77 9.30 7.72 9.86
CA TRP A 77 8.24 8.44 9.16
C TRP A 77 8.56 9.94 9.05
N ARG A 78 8.74 10.40 7.81
CA ARG A 78 8.84 11.84 7.48
C ARG A 78 7.51 12.56 7.61
N ASN A 79 6.41 11.87 7.34
CA ASN A 79 5.06 12.45 7.46
C ASN A 79 4.61 12.45 8.93
N PRO A 80 4.24 13.62 9.50
CA PRO A 80 3.85 13.73 10.91
C PRO A 80 2.65 12.87 11.31
N SER A 81 1.64 12.72 10.43
CA SER A 81 0.44 11.92 10.71
C SER A 81 0.76 10.43 10.81
N PHE A 82 1.62 9.91 9.92
CA PHE A 82 2.09 8.53 10.00
C PHE A 82 2.94 8.28 11.24
N ARG A 83 3.82 9.23 11.59
CA ARG A 83 4.57 9.18 12.84
C ARG A 83 3.65 9.14 14.06
N GLY A 84 2.66 10.03 14.11
CA GLY A 84 1.67 10.07 15.19
C GLY A 84 0.83 8.81 15.30
N TYR A 85 0.47 8.20 14.16
CA TYR A 85 -0.20 6.91 14.19
C TYR A 85 0.72 5.80 14.71
N GLY A 86 1.98 5.76 14.28
CA GLY A 86 2.99 4.84 14.81
C GLY A 86 3.21 5.00 16.32
N ASP A 87 3.14 6.22 16.85
CA ASP A 87 3.19 6.48 18.30
C ASP A 87 1.95 5.96 19.00
N TYR A 88 0.76 6.19 18.42
CA TYR A 88 -0.50 5.65 18.93
C TYR A 88 -0.50 4.12 18.97
N MET A 89 0.13 3.45 17.99
CA MET A 89 0.28 1.99 17.98
C MET A 89 1.05 1.43 19.19
N GLN A 90 1.75 2.27 19.95
CA GLN A 90 2.47 1.84 21.15
C GLN A 90 1.61 1.87 22.42
N THR A 91 0.35 2.33 22.34
CA THR A 91 -0.49 2.53 23.52
C THR A 91 -1.44 1.37 23.79
N THR A 92 -1.93 1.28 25.02
CA THR A 92 -2.92 0.29 25.45
C THR A 92 -4.27 0.47 24.73
N GLU A 93 -4.61 1.68 24.33
CA GLU A 93 -5.85 1.99 23.62
C GLU A 93 -5.81 1.40 22.22
N PHE A 94 -4.67 1.47 21.53
CA PHE A 94 -4.52 0.82 20.23
C PHE A 94 -4.65 -0.70 20.35
N GLU A 95 -3.99 -1.31 21.34
CA GLU A 95 -4.10 -2.76 21.58
C GLU A 95 -5.54 -3.20 21.85
N LYS A 96 -6.27 -2.44 22.68
CA LYS A 96 -7.70 -2.71 22.94
C LYS A 96 -8.55 -2.60 21.67
N ALA A 97 -8.31 -1.57 20.87
CA ALA A 97 -9.04 -1.33 19.62
C ALA A 97 -8.72 -2.41 18.57
N LEU A 98 -7.47 -2.84 18.48
CA LEU A 98 -7.04 -3.94 17.62
C LEU A 98 -7.67 -5.27 18.06
N GLY A 99 -7.70 -5.56 19.35
CA GLY A 99 -8.39 -6.73 19.90
C GLY A 99 -9.90 -6.71 19.60
N LEU A 100 -10.54 -5.53 19.66
CA LEU A 100 -11.93 -5.37 19.25
C LEU A 100 -12.11 -5.61 17.75
N LEU A 101 -11.22 -5.10 16.89
CA LEU A 101 -11.23 -5.38 15.46
C LEU A 101 -11.15 -6.89 15.20
N LEU A 102 -10.26 -7.61 15.86
CA LEU A 102 -10.10 -9.06 15.67
C LEU A 102 -11.36 -9.83 16.10
N ARG A 103 -11.99 -9.46 17.22
CA ARG A 103 -13.27 -10.05 17.65
C ARG A 103 -14.42 -9.72 16.70
N LEU A 104 -14.45 -8.49 16.19
CA LEU A 104 -15.42 -8.09 15.17
C LEU A 104 -15.18 -8.84 13.86
N CYS A 105 -13.93 -9.16 13.51
CA CYS A 105 -13.69 -9.94 12.31
C CYS A 105 -14.13 -11.39 12.50
N GLY A 106 -13.80 -12.00 13.64
CA GLY A 106 -14.14 -13.39 13.93
C GLY A 106 -13.74 -14.32 12.79
N GLU A 107 -14.65 -15.22 12.42
CA GLU A 107 -14.51 -16.10 11.26
C GLU A 107 -15.04 -15.47 9.95
N ASN A 108 -15.71 -14.32 10.05
CA ASN A 108 -16.37 -13.68 8.92
C ASN A 108 -15.36 -12.98 8.00
N ARG A 109 -15.65 -12.94 6.70
CA ARG A 109 -14.81 -12.20 5.74
C ARG A 109 -14.95 -10.70 5.93
N CYS A 110 -13.93 -10.10 6.55
CA CYS A 110 -13.95 -8.70 6.91
C CYS A 110 -13.02 -7.82 6.07
N ALA A 111 -13.48 -6.62 5.75
CA ALA A 111 -12.69 -5.57 5.13
C ALA A 111 -12.59 -4.33 6.02
N VAL A 112 -11.36 -3.87 6.27
CA VAL A 112 -11.10 -2.62 6.98
C VAL A 112 -11.02 -1.47 5.98
N MET A 113 -11.83 -0.43 6.16
CA MET A 113 -11.98 0.66 5.21
C MET A 113 -11.31 1.96 5.68
N CYS A 114 -10.61 2.64 4.77
CA CYS A 114 -10.26 4.07 4.91
C CYS A 114 -10.68 4.88 3.66
N ALA A 115 -10.40 6.19 3.66
CA ALA A 115 -10.78 7.08 2.55
C ALA A 115 -9.85 7.00 1.33
N GLU A 116 -8.56 6.80 1.54
CA GLU A 116 -7.55 6.82 0.49
C GLU A 116 -7.66 5.60 -0.43
N ALA A 117 -7.41 5.77 -1.73
CA ALA A 117 -7.49 4.67 -2.69
C ALA A 117 -6.43 3.59 -2.39
N VAL A 118 -5.20 4.03 -2.17
CA VAL A 118 -4.02 3.18 -2.07
C VAL A 118 -3.53 3.04 -0.62
N PRO A 119 -3.15 1.83 -0.16
CA PRO A 119 -2.83 1.60 1.24
C PRO A 119 -1.59 2.36 1.70
N TRP A 120 -0.54 2.47 0.89
CA TRP A 120 0.74 3.13 1.24
C TRP A 120 0.65 4.65 1.47
N ARG A 121 -0.51 5.26 1.22
CA ARG A 121 -0.79 6.68 1.51
C ARG A 121 -1.77 6.86 2.68
N CYS A 122 -2.16 5.78 3.35
CA CYS A 122 -3.16 5.79 4.42
C CYS A 122 -2.65 5.07 5.67
N HIS A 123 -3.14 5.47 6.84
CA HIS A 123 -2.89 4.80 8.12
C HIS A 123 -3.28 3.31 8.13
N ARG A 124 -4.18 2.86 7.24
CA ARG A 124 -4.54 1.44 7.13
C ARG A 124 -3.35 0.54 6.77
N SER A 125 -2.28 1.06 6.15
CA SER A 125 -1.05 0.27 5.96
C SER A 125 -0.33 0.00 7.28
N LEU A 126 -0.32 0.95 8.21
CA LEU A 126 0.31 0.78 9.53
C LEU A 126 -0.51 -0.17 10.41
N LEU A 127 -1.84 -0.13 10.28
CA LEU A 127 -2.69 -1.15 10.88
C LEU A 127 -2.41 -2.55 10.29
N ALA A 128 -2.19 -2.63 8.97
CA ALA A 128 -1.82 -3.88 8.33
C ALA A 128 -0.44 -4.39 8.78
N ASP A 129 0.54 -3.50 8.98
CA ASP A 129 1.82 -3.84 9.59
C ASP A 129 1.61 -4.45 11.00
N ALA A 130 0.72 -3.85 11.81
CA ALA A 130 0.39 -4.34 13.16
C ALA A 130 -0.26 -5.73 13.16
N LEU A 131 -1.10 -6.02 12.17
CA LEU A 131 -1.73 -7.32 11.97
C LEU A 131 -0.68 -8.37 11.53
N LEU A 132 0.20 -8.02 10.59
CA LEU A 132 1.31 -8.90 10.19
C LEU A 132 2.24 -9.22 11.36
N ALA A 133 2.51 -8.26 12.24
CA ALA A 133 3.33 -8.46 13.43
C ALA A 133 2.74 -9.49 14.42
N ARG A 134 1.44 -9.79 14.31
CA ARG A 134 0.71 -10.82 15.06
C ARG A 134 0.46 -12.08 14.24
N GLY A 135 1.14 -12.24 13.10
CA GLY A 135 0.99 -13.40 12.21
C GLY A 135 -0.30 -13.42 11.39
N ILE A 136 -1.05 -12.31 11.34
CA ILE A 136 -2.31 -12.23 10.60
C ILE A 136 -2.02 -11.68 9.20
N PRO A 137 -2.15 -12.48 8.12
CA PRO A 137 -1.93 -12.01 6.77
C PRO A 137 -2.99 -10.97 6.39
N VAL A 138 -2.57 -9.94 5.67
CA VAL A 138 -3.47 -8.89 5.19
C VAL A 138 -3.35 -8.76 3.69
N GLU A 139 -4.50 -8.65 3.03
CA GLU A 139 -4.60 -8.33 1.61
C GLU A 139 -5.38 -7.02 1.40
N HIS A 140 -4.96 -6.25 0.41
CA HIS A 140 -5.58 -4.99 0.00
C HIS A 140 -6.42 -5.19 -1.26
N ILE A 141 -7.71 -4.85 -1.17
CA ILE A 141 -8.61 -4.76 -2.32
C ILE A 141 -8.29 -3.46 -3.05
N LEU A 142 -7.77 -3.56 -4.28
CA LEU A 142 -7.41 -2.39 -5.09
C LEU A 142 -8.39 -2.13 -6.22
N SER A 143 -8.90 -3.19 -6.86
CA SER A 143 -9.82 -3.12 -7.99
C SER A 143 -10.32 -4.51 -8.35
N GLY A 144 -11.58 -4.64 -8.78
CA GLY A 144 -12.13 -5.88 -9.35
C GLY A 144 -11.67 -7.13 -8.61
N ASN A 145 -11.04 -8.05 -9.34
CA ASN A 145 -10.49 -9.30 -8.81
C ASN A 145 -9.04 -9.19 -8.28
N ARG A 146 -8.46 -7.99 -8.21
CA ARG A 146 -7.05 -7.78 -7.80
C ARG A 146 -6.97 -7.48 -6.31
N ARG A 147 -6.39 -8.43 -5.59
CA ARG A 147 -5.88 -8.28 -4.23
C ARG A 147 -4.36 -8.21 -4.24
N GLU A 148 -3.81 -7.41 -3.35
CA GLU A 148 -2.36 -7.38 -3.12
C GLU A 148 -2.05 -7.73 -1.67
N VAL A 149 -1.16 -8.69 -1.48
CA VAL A 149 -0.65 -9.05 -0.17
C VAL A 149 0.11 -7.86 0.42
N HIS A 150 -0.23 -7.51 1.66
CA HIS A 150 0.48 -6.51 2.41
C HIS A 150 1.89 -7.02 2.72
N ASN A 151 2.89 -6.19 2.45
CA ASN A 151 4.26 -6.43 2.87
C ASN A 151 4.59 -5.43 3.96
N LEU A 152 5.31 -5.91 4.98
CA LEU A 152 5.75 -5.06 6.07
C LEU A 152 6.49 -3.83 5.52
N THR A 153 6.16 -2.65 6.04
CA THR A 153 6.85 -1.40 5.69
C THR A 153 8.38 -1.60 5.76
N PRO A 154 9.18 -1.26 4.73
CA PRO A 154 10.57 -1.73 4.62
C PRO A 154 11.51 -1.41 5.80
N PHE A 155 11.27 -0.29 6.48
CA PHE A 155 12.06 0.15 7.64
C PHE A 155 11.37 -0.16 8.97
N ALA A 156 10.20 -0.78 8.96
CA ALA A 156 9.55 -1.24 10.17
C ALA A 156 10.35 -2.36 10.84
N ARG A 157 10.22 -2.46 12.15
CA ARG A 157 10.80 -3.51 12.98
C ARG A 157 9.72 -4.04 13.90
N ILE A 158 9.65 -5.36 14.03
CA ILE A 158 8.74 -6.02 14.96
C ILE A 158 9.50 -6.26 16.26
N GLN A 159 8.91 -5.85 17.39
CA GLN A 159 9.41 -6.06 18.74
C GLN A 159 8.24 -6.52 19.61
N HIS A 160 8.24 -7.78 20.05
CA HIS A 160 7.17 -8.35 20.88
C HIS A 160 5.76 -8.07 20.30
N GLU A 161 5.54 -8.45 19.03
CA GLU A 161 4.28 -8.24 18.28
C GLU A 161 3.88 -6.77 18.01
N ARG A 162 4.68 -5.80 18.46
CA ARG A 162 4.51 -4.38 18.15
C ARG A 162 5.40 -3.97 17.00
N VAL A 163 4.92 -3.03 16.20
CA VAL A 163 5.69 -2.46 15.09
C VAL A 163 6.22 -1.10 15.51
N VAL A 164 7.52 -0.90 15.31
CA VAL A 164 8.18 0.39 15.45
C VAL A 164 8.84 0.79 14.13
N TYR A 165 8.94 2.10 13.90
CA TYR A 165 9.44 2.67 12.65
C TYR A 165 10.66 3.55 12.90
N PRO A 166 11.79 2.97 13.33
CA PRO A 166 12.99 3.75 13.62
C PRO A 166 13.48 4.43 12.34
N GLN A 167 14.13 5.59 12.47
CA GLN A 167 14.95 6.10 11.38
C GLN A 167 15.95 5.02 10.99
N ALA A 168 16.19 4.86 9.70
CA ALA A 168 17.26 4.00 9.23
C ALA A 168 18.58 4.55 9.77
N GLY A 169 19.03 4.04 10.92
CA GLY A 169 20.43 4.08 11.28
C GLY A 169 21.18 3.26 10.24
N GLU A 170 22.38 3.71 9.86
CA GLU A 170 23.31 2.91 9.06
C GLU A 170 23.28 1.49 9.60
N VAL A 171 22.75 0.57 8.81
CA VAL A 171 22.77 -0.83 9.18
C VAL A 171 24.24 -1.16 9.28
N ALA A 172 24.77 -1.25 10.51
CA ALA A 172 26.08 -1.82 10.75
C ALA A 172 26.03 -3.18 10.06
N ARG A 173 26.71 -3.26 8.91
CA ARG A 173 26.88 -4.52 8.19
C ARG A 173 27.41 -5.48 9.23
N ARG A 174 26.63 -6.48 9.64
CA ARG A 174 27.17 -7.60 10.41
C ARG A 174 28.30 -8.16 9.54
N LYS A 175 29.55 -7.84 9.89
CA LYS A 175 30.71 -8.51 9.30
C LYS A 175 30.49 -9.98 9.60
N LYS A 176 30.37 -10.78 8.55
CA LYS A 176 30.49 -12.24 8.66
C LYS A 176 31.78 -12.49 9.47
N PRO A 177 31.76 -13.34 10.50
CA PRO A 177 33.00 -13.67 11.20
C PRO A 177 33.99 -14.19 10.16
N ALA A 178 35.21 -13.64 10.20
CA ALA A 178 36.29 -14.11 9.34
C ALA A 178 36.47 -15.60 9.61
N ALA A 179 36.35 -16.42 8.57
CA ALA A 179 36.72 -17.82 8.66
C ALA A 179 38.19 -17.87 9.12
N GLY A 180 38.44 -18.62 10.19
CA GLY A 180 39.75 -18.78 10.79
C GLY A 180 40.78 -19.21 9.75
N GLN A 181 41.96 -18.60 9.83
CA GLN A 181 43.13 -19.01 9.09
C GLN A 181 43.56 -20.38 9.63
N ALA A 182 43.39 -21.43 8.85
CA ALA A 182 44.17 -22.64 8.99
C ALA A 182 45.37 -22.48 8.04
N GLU A 183 46.57 -22.47 8.62
CA GLU A 183 47.85 -22.56 7.91
C GLU A 183 47.86 -23.83 7.05
N LEU A 184 48.26 -23.69 5.78
CA LEU A 184 48.71 -24.79 4.95
C LEU A 184 49.93 -24.31 4.15
N GLU A 185 51.05 -24.94 4.46
CA GLU A 185 52.36 -24.74 3.86
C GLU A 185 52.34 -25.01 2.35
N PHE A 186 53.04 -24.17 1.58
CA PHE A 186 53.20 -24.33 0.13
C PHE A 186 54.52 -25.05 -0.18
N ALA A 187 54.43 -26.27 -0.69
CA ALA A 187 55.51 -26.90 -1.45
C ALA A 187 55.41 -26.47 -2.92
N ASN A 188 56.52 -25.96 -3.47
CA ASN A 188 56.66 -25.54 -4.86
C ASN A 188 56.53 -26.73 -5.83
N SER A 189 55.66 -26.60 -6.83
CA SER A 189 55.85 -27.26 -8.13
C SER A 189 55.09 -26.53 -9.22
N GLU A 190 55.83 -26.05 -10.22
CA GLU A 190 55.30 -25.50 -11.48
C GLU A 190 54.67 -26.61 -12.33
N ALA A 191 53.37 -26.49 -12.63
CA ALA A 191 52.76 -27.18 -13.77
C ALA A 191 51.49 -26.44 -14.20
N ALA A 192 51.51 -25.93 -15.43
CA ALA A 192 50.41 -25.23 -16.08
C ALA A 192 49.22 -26.18 -16.37
N MET A 193 48.00 -25.75 -16.02
CA MET A 193 46.74 -26.40 -16.39
C MET A 193 45.62 -25.35 -16.64
N PRO A 194 44.61 -25.69 -17.46
CA PRO A 194 43.88 -24.74 -18.32
C PRO A 194 42.79 -23.94 -17.61
N GLY A 195 42.53 -22.73 -18.14
CA GLY A 195 41.60 -21.76 -17.57
C GLY A 195 40.13 -22.23 -17.53
N LYS A 196 39.58 -22.37 -16.34
CA LYS A 196 38.12 -22.43 -16.11
C LYS A 196 37.52 -21.03 -16.16
N LYS A 197 36.68 -20.78 -17.17
CA LYS A 197 35.92 -19.53 -17.42
C LYS A 197 35.07 -19.12 -16.20
N ARG A 198 35.32 -17.93 -15.64
CA ARG A 198 34.37 -17.25 -14.75
C ARG A 198 33.14 -16.80 -15.54
N ARG A 199 31.94 -17.33 -15.22
CA ARG A 199 30.66 -16.79 -15.72
C ARG A 199 30.37 -15.45 -15.05
N THR A 200 30.54 -14.35 -15.76
CA THR A 200 30.05 -13.03 -15.36
C THR A 200 28.55 -12.93 -15.62
N LYS A 201 27.71 -13.16 -14.59
CA LYS A 201 26.25 -12.97 -14.68
C LYS A 201 25.86 -11.48 -14.64
N PHE A 202 26.38 -10.63 -15.53
CA PHE A 202 25.87 -9.27 -15.73
C PHE A 202 26.41 -8.66 -17.04
N THR A 203 25.78 -8.92 -18.19
CA THR A 203 26.03 -8.11 -19.42
C THR A 203 24.85 -8.07 -20.41
N ALA A 204 24.14 -9.18 -20.65
CA ALA A 204 23.16 -9.26 -21.75
C ALA A 204 22.02 -8.22 -21.70
N ALA A 205 21.40 -8.01 -20.55
CA ALA A 205 20.26 -7.07 -20.41
C ALA A 205 20.69 -5.59 -20.52
N LYS A 206 21.92 -5.27 -20.11
CA LYS A 206 22.45 -3.90 -20.16
C LYS A 206 22.88 -3.54 -21.59
N GLU A 207 23.40 -4.52 -22.31
CA GLU A 207 23.84 -4.38 -23.69
C GLU A 207 22.65 -4.29 -24.67
N ALA A 208 21.57 -5.03 -24.41
CA ALA A 208 20.30 -4.89 -25.13
C ALA A 208 19.70 -3.47 -25.01
N ARG A 209 19.73 -2.88 -23.80
CA ARG A 209 19.25 -1.51 -23.56
C ARG A 209 20.11 -0.45 -24.25
N ARG A 210 21.43 -0.66 -24.32
CA ARG A 210 22.35 0.24 -25.04
C ARG A 210 22.09 0.20 -26.54
N ARG A 211 21.90 -0.98 -27.13
CA ARG A 211 21.57 -1.13 -28.56
C ARG A 211 20.23 -0.49 -28.91
N ALA A 212 19.20 -0.68 -28.09
CA ALA A 212 17.90 -0.04 -28.30
C ALA A 212 17.96 1.50 -28.29
N ARG A 213 18.81 2.09 -27.45
CA ARG A 213 19.03 3.55 -27.42
C ARG A 213 19.84 4.09 -28.60
N LEU A 214 20.76 3.31 -29.15
CA LEU A 214 21.55 3.71 -30.31
C LEU A 214 20.76 3.56 -31.62
N ALA A 215 19.82 2.61 -31.67
CA ALA A 215 18.93 2.42 -32.83
C ALA A 215 17.74 3.41 -32.85
N ALA A 216 17.31 3.90 -31.69
CA ALA A 216 16.34 4.99 -31.59
C ALA A 216 17.07 6.31 -31.83
N GLY A 217 16.99 6.83 -33.07
CA GLY A 217 17.56 8.12 -33.44
C GLY A 217 17.10 9.28 -32.53
N THR A 218 17.76 10.43 -32.67
CA THR A 218 17.55 11.61 -31.83
C THR A 218 16.06 11.98 -31.78
N PRO A 219 15.44 12.12 -30.59
CA PRO A 219 14.05 12.50 -30.49
C PRO A 219 13.86 13.92 -31.07
N PRO A 220 12.69 14.20 -31.70
CA PRO A 220 12.44 15.50 -32.30
C PRO A 220 12.52 16.61 -31.25
N MET A 221 13.15 17.73 -31.63
CA MET A 221 13.43 18.88 -30.78
C MET A 221 12.16 19.59 -30.27
N GLU A 222 11.03 19.43 -30.98
CA GLU A 222 9.77 20.05 -30.60
C GLU A 222 8.67 19.00 -30.46
N ARG A 223 8.03 18.99 -29.29
CA ARG A 223 6.88 18.14 -28.98
C ARG A 223 5.61 18.99 -29.00
N VAL A 224 4.81 18.85 -30.04
CA VAL A 224 3.45 19.42 -30.08
C VAL A 224 2.54 18.54 -29.23
N ILE A 225 2.11 19.06 -28.07
CA ILE A 225 1.09 18.42 -27.22
C ILE A 225 -0.27 18.95 -27.68
N PRO A 226 -1.15 18.14 -28.30
CA PRO A 226 -2.47 18.62 -28.69
C PRO A 226 -3.29 18.95 -27.45
N ASP A 227 -3.79 20.19 -27.37
CA ASP A 227 -4.69 20.62 -26.29
C ASP A 227 -6.03 19.87 -26.38
N ARG A 228 -6.23 18.90 -25.49
CA ARG A 228 -7.46 18.10 -25.43
C ARG A 228 -8.64 18.87 -24.80
N ARG A 229 -8.49 20.13 -24.40
CA ARG A 229 -9.55 20.95 -23.80
C ARG A 229 -10.54 21.54 -24.81
N ARG A 230 -10.32 21.37 -26.12
CA ARG A 230 -11.30 21.70 -27.16
C ARG A 230 -11.71 20.46 -27.95
N LYS A 231 -12.41 19.53 -27.30
CA LYS A 231 -13.27 18.59 -28.03
C LYS A 231 -14.70 19.12 -27.93
N PRO A 232 -15.36 19.48 -29.05
CA PRO A 232 -16.78 19.78 -29.00
C PRO A 232 -17.54 18.54 -28.47
N PRO A 233 -18.59 18.73 -27.65
CA PRO A 233 -19.32 17.64 -27.03
C PRO A 233 -19.89 16.71 -28.10
N LYS A 234 -19.70 15.39 -27.92
CA LYS A 234 -20.10 14.36 -28.90
C LYS A 234 -21.61 14.18 -29.08
N HIS A 235 -22.45 14.85 -28.30
CA HIS A 235 -23.90 14.80 -28.43
C HIS A 235 -24.53 16.14 -28.04
N LYS A 236 -24.67 17.03 -29.02
CA LYS A 236 -25.78 17.98 -29.10
C LYS A 236 -26.16 18.07 -30.57
N LYS A 237 -27.38 17.66 -30.92
CA LYS A 237 -27.97 18.06 -32.21
C LYS A 237 -27.96 19.60 -32.26
N PRO A 238 -27.65 20.22 -33.41
CA PRO A 238 -27.82 21.66 -33.59
C PRO A 238 -29.27 22.06 -33.31
N LEU A 239 -29.48 23.25 -32.74
CA LEU A 239 -30.81 23.78 -32.39
C LEU A 239 -31.64 24.18 -33.62
N GLU A 240 -31.10 23.98 -34.83
CA GLU A 240 -31.74 24.30 -36.11
C GLU A 240 -32.70 23.18 -36.59
N ASP A 241 -32.67 21.99 -35.97
CA ASP A 241 -33.56 20.86 -36.29
C ASP A 241 -34.82 20.77 -35.38
N LEU A 242 -35.20 21.85 -34.70
CA LEU A 242 -36.39 21.89 -33.82
C LEU A 242 -37.54 22.75 -34.37
N LEU A 243 -37.51 23.09 -35.66
CA LEU A 243 -38.56 23.91 -36.30
C LEU A 243 -39.28 23.25 -37.48
N GLU A 244 -39.20 21.93 -37.66
CA GLU A 244 -40.15 21.23 -38.53
C GLU A 244 -40.72 19.98 -37.83
N ILE A 245 -42.05 20.04 -37.68
CA ILE A 245 -43.06 19.06 -37.20
C ILE A 245 -43.62 19.37 -35.81
#